data_AF-Q385A2-F1
#
_entry.id   AF-Q385A2-F1
#
_cell.length_a   1.000
_cell.length_b   1.000
_cell.length_c   1.000
_cell.angle_alpha   90.00
_cell.angle_beta   90.00
_cell.angle_gamma   90.00
#
_symmetry.space_group_name_H-M   'P 1'
#
loop_
_entity.id
_entity.type
_entity.pdbx_description
1 polymer ?
#
loop_
_entity_poly.entity_id
_entity_poly.type
_entity_poly.pdbx_seq_one_letter_code
_entity_poly.pdbx_strand_id
1 'polypeptide(L)'
;MTQKNVLCHSCALRMSIMHQVPPPQPPVQTRSDHCGNGRLLDETYHPRFSIVYETAESALRYFRKAKDNGESTTAADERHSLCCACLGLYQFLDAVHAPVVAATIRTSRFIDSSRLSVNVSVHRSVSFLWLAVAAIFHGVSGRENEKPNPTALVPEEHANFKDFYMSDLRARVLQYLVREHSELSKVKTLVGYKAYMQEITRRAGSDGGVTEPQVQQAFVYSPDNEGLVADIAAEHHQLKNLTNGTAVPLQYCSNRSEGVLTYSVIYDYVFPYLNATGCWTGDAADVGRSGNFLICEPATLACSLQHSNIMLIGNYRKTRRDLSQSPWFVNGKRVGSYSLQEAIADPVLPFFFPEGVTSLPWEGPMKDAACQSVKRPRREVLEADQQHPGVEKLNPHRTASERVFGYGRYKFHSAGREDVDVRMLGSGRPFVLEVISPSRERASPEDLASLEAVVNTSEEGSVEISELRITDAGILLRMAHHSQSKVKRYRCVVWCSRSIPEPEKDRHFQATNAVCDLVVEQRTPVRVLHRRSLQSRNRVIHRIQLVPLNAHWFLMDLETQAGTYVKEFVHGDMGRTVPHLGQLLNGRTDIIQLDVLGMTADGL
;
A
#
# COMPACT_ATOMS: atom_id res chain seq x y z
N MET A 1 -14.91 -39.29 30.19
CA MET A 1 -14.34 -39.38 28.83
C MET A 1 -13.38 -38.21 28.66
N THR A 2 -12.14 -38.44 28.27
CA THR A 2 -11.18 -37.37 27.94
C THR A 2 -11.76 -36.55 26.78
N GLN A 3 -11.97 -35.25 26.99
CA GLN A 3 -12.51 -34.36 25.96
C GLN A 3 -11.55 -34.36 24.75
N LYS A 4 -12.04 -34.83 23.59
CA LYS A 4 -11.27 -34.84 22.33
C LYS A 4 -11.10 -33.41 21.82
N ASN A 5 -10.00 -33.16 21.11
CA ASN A 5 -9.80 -31.91 20.39
C ASN A 5 -10.72 -31.86 19.16
N VAL A 6 -11.05 -30.67 18.65
CA VAL A 6 -11.98 -30.55 17.52
C VAL A 6 -11.26 -30.13 16.24
N LEU A 7 -11.60 -30.78 15.12
CA LEU A 7 -11.14 -30.43 13.77
C LEU A 7 -12.33 -30.20 12.85
N CYS A 8 -12.28 -29.17 12.00
CA CYS A 8 -13.24 -29.07 10.90
C CYS A 8 -12.87 -30.07 9.79
N HIS A 9 -13.87 -30.49 9.01
CA HIS A 9 -13.70 -31.43 7.90
C HIS A 9 -12.54 -31.04 6.96
N SER A 10 -12.43 -29.77 6.56
CA SER A 10 -11.38 -29.31 5.64
C SER A 10 -9.96 -29.46 6.21
N CYS A 11 -9.76 -29.21 7.50
CA CYS A 11 -8.46 -29.44 8.14
C CYS A 11 -8.15 -30.93 8.22
N ALA A 12 -9.12 -31.75 8.63
CA ALA A 12 -8.94 -33.19 8.74
C ALA A 12 -8.66 -33.85 7.38
N LEU A 13 -9.35 -33.43 6.32
CA LEU A 13 -9.11 -33.89 4.96
C LEU A 13 -7.70 -33.52 4.45
N ARG A 14 -7.23 -32.30 4.74
CA ARG A 14 -5.87 -31.89 4.34
C ARG A 14 -4.79 -32.64 5.12
N MET A 15 -5.01 -32.85 6.43
CA MET A 15 -4.11 -33.67 7.25
C MET A 15 -4.14 -35.14 6.83
N SER A 16 -5.27 -35.66 6.36
CA SER A 16 -5.36 -37.04 5.88
C SER A 16 -4.53 -37.24 4.61
N ILE A 17 -4.56 -36.27 3.70
CA ILE A 17 -3.70 -36.25 2.50
C ILE A 17 -2.23 -36.17 2.89
N MET A 18 -1.89 -35.23 3.79
CA MET A 18 -0.51 -35.00 4.26
C MET A 18 0.12 -36.28 4.82
N HIS A 19 -0.63 -37.04 5.61
CA HIS A 19 -0.15 -38.26 6.28
C HIS A 19 -0.52 -39.55 5.54
N GLN A 20 -1.12 -39.45 4.36
CA GLN A 20 -1.56 -40.58 3.52
C GLN A 20 -2.45 -41.58 4.27
N VAL A 21 -3.44 -41.06 5.00
CA VAL A 21 -4.44 -41.85 5.75
C VAL A 21 -5.83 -41.68 5.12
N PRO A 22 -6.76 -42.63 5.30
CA PRO A 22 -8.09 -42.55 4.68
C PRO A 22 -8.80 -41.24 5.03
N PRO A 23 -9.46 -40.56 4.07
CA PRO A 23 -10.09 -39.28 4.33
C PRO A 23 -11.29 -39.40 5.29
N PRO A 24 -11.62 -38.35 6.06
CA PRO A 24 -12.84 -38.31 6.84
C PRO A 24 -14.07 -38.34 5.92
N GLN A 25 -15.19 -38.89 6.43
CA GLN A 25 -16.41 -38.99 5.65
C GLN A 25 -16.92 -37.59 5.23
N PRO A 26 -17.51 -37.45 4.04
CA PRO A 26 -18.10 -36.18 3.64
C PRO A 26 -19.36 -35.89 4.49
N PRO A 27 -19.70 -34.60 4.69
CA PRO A 27 -20.84 -34.20 5.54
C PRO A 27 -22.19 -34.84 5.18
N VAL A 28 -22.37 -35.24 3.90
CA VAL A 28 -23.62 -35.82 3.37
C VAL A 28 -23.80 -37.28 3.81
N GLN A 29 -22.72 -37.99 4.18
CA GLN A 29 -22.73 -39.43 4.45
C GLN A 29 -22.65 -39.77 5.95
N THR A 30 -22.45 -38.79 6.81
CA THR A 30 -22.29 -38.98 8.25
C THR A 30 -23.64 -39.24 8.94
N ARG A 31 -23.86 -40.48 9.36
CA ARG A 31 -24.92 -40.89 10.31
C ARG A 31 -24.42 -40.61 11.73
N SER A 32 -24.60 -39.41 12.25
CA SER A 32 -24.28 -39.13 13.67
C SER A 32 -25.36 -38.31 14.35
N ASP A 33 -25.32 -38.36 15.69
CA ASP A 33 -26.31 -37.76 16.57
C ASP A 33 -26.43 -36.25 16.32
N HIS A 34 -27.63 -35.79 16.00
CA HIS A 34 -27.92 -34.37 15.96
C HIS A 34 -27.67 -33.78 17.35
N CYS A 35 -26.61 -32.99 17.51
CA CYS A 35 -26.55 -32.05 18.63
C CYS A 35 -27.72 -31.07 18.48
N GLY A 36 -28.37 -30.68 19.59
CA GLY A 36 -29.58 -29.83 19.60
C GLY A 36 -29.48 -28.50 18.85
N ASN A 37 -28.28 -28.08 18.44
CA ASN A 37 -28.00 -26.86 17.68
C ASN A 37 -27.82 -27.10 16.15
N GLY A 38 -28.11 -28.30 15.63
CA GLY A 38 -28.01 -28.63 14.21
C GLY A 38 -26.58 -28.89 13.69
N ARG A 39 -25.59 -28.94 14.57
CA ARG A 39 -24.20 -29.35 14.27
C ARG A 39 -24.05 -30.87 14.30
N LEU A 40 -23.09 -31.38 13.55
CA LEU A 40 -22.76 -32.80 13.53
C LEU A 40 -21.31 -33.02 13.99
N LEU A 41 -21.09 -34.03 14.82
CA LEU A 41 -19.78 -34.42 15.31
C LEU A 41 -19.52 -35.89 14.96
N ASP A 42 -18.38 -36.16 14.32
CA ASP A 42 -17.87 -37.51 14.12
C ASP A 42 -16.73 -37.76 15.11
N GLU A 43 -17.03 -38.51 16.16
CA GLU A 43 -16.05 -38.90 17.19
C GLU A 43 -15.35 -40.23 16.87
N THR A 44 -15.75 -40.93 15.80
CA THR A 44 -15.27 -42.28 15.49
C THR A 44 -14.02 -42.28 14.63
N TYR A 45 -13.85 -41.24 13.81
CA TYR A 45 -12.77 -41.17 12.83
C TYR A 45 -11.35 -41.13 13.43
N HIS A 46 -11.16 -40.45 14.57
CA HIS A 46 -9.84 -40.30 15.18
C HIS A 46 -9.88 -40.51 16.71
N PRO A 47 -8.88 -41.18 17.32
CA PRO A 47 -8.87 -41.43 18.77
C PRO A 47 -8.82 -40.14 19.60
N ARG A 48 -8.09 -39.12 19.13
CA ARG A 48 -7.90 -37.82 19.82
C ARG A 48 -8.69 -36.62 19.28
N PHE A 49 -9.31 -36.76 18.10
CA PHE A 49 -10.02 -35.65 17.45
C PHE A 49 -11.46 -36.04 17.15
N SER A 50 -12.36 -35.09 17.36
CA SER A 50 -13.73 -35.15 16.86
C SER A 50 -13.85 -34.22 15.66
N ILE A 51 -14.43 -34.71 14.55
CA ILE A 51 -14.60 -33.94 13.33
C ILE A 51 -15.93 -33.21 13.37
N VAL A 52 -15.89 -31.87 13.36
CA VAL A 52 -17.08 -31.02 13.37
C VAL A 52 -17.51 -30.66 11.94
N TYR A 53 -18.82 -30.76 11.70
CA TYR A 53 -19.49 -30.28 10.51
C TYR A 53 -20.50 -29.20 10.91
N GLU A 54 -20.35 -28.03 10.29
CA GLU A 54 -21.21 -26.86 10.54
C GLU A 54 -22.30 -26.74 9.47
N THR A 55 -23.51 -26.42 9.91
CA THR A 55 -24.55 -25.85 9.05
C THR A 55 -24.41 -24.31 9.04
N ALA A 56 -25.11 -23.65 8.13
CA ALA A 56 -25.15 -22.18 8.10
C ALA A 56 -25.70 -21.62 9.42
N GLU A 57 -26.76 -22.24 9.97
CA GLU A 57 -27.39 -21.86 11.23
C GLU A 57 -26.46 -22.06 12.43
N SER A 58 -25.75 -23.21 12.47
CA SER A 58 -24.86 -23.52 13.58
C SER A 58 -23.63 -22.60 13.55
N ALA A 59 -23.04 -22.31 12.39
CA ALA A 59 -21.88 -21.42 12.27
C ALA A 59 -22.15 -20.01 12.80
N LEU A 60 -23.35 -19.46 12.57
CA LEU A 60 -23.72 -18.11 13.00
C LEU A 60 -23.69 -17.92 14.53
N ARG A 61 -23.71 -18.99 15.35
CA ARG A 61 -23.67 -18.89 16.82
C ARG A 61 -22.45 -18.11 17.33
N TYR A 62 -21.30 -18.26 16.66
CA TYR A 62 -20.06 -17.56 17.04
C TYR A 62 -20.12 -16.05 16.77
N PHE A 63 -21.07 -15.59 15.96
CA PHE A 63 -21.16 -14.20 15.49
C PHE A 63 -22.46 -13.50 15.88
N ARG A 64 -23.42 -14.22 16.48
CA ARG A 64 -24.55 -13.58 17.17
C ARG A 64 -23.97 -12.81 18.35
N LYS A 65 -23.97 -11.48 18.27
CA LYS A 65 -23.75 -10.65 19.46
C LYS A 65 -24.69 -11.18 20.54
N ALA A 66 -24.17 -11.41 21.75
CA ALA A 66 -24.99 -11.61 22.94
C ALA A 66 -25.87 -10.36 23.10
N LYS A 67 -27.03 -10.37 22.43
CA LYS A 67 -27.99 -9.27 22.42
C LYS A 67 -29.00 -9.41 23.55
N ASP A 68 -28.87 -10.46 24.36
CA ASP A 68 -29.64 -10.64 25.58
C ASP A 68 -28.77 -10.26 26.78
N ASN A 69 -29.06 -9.09 27.33
CA ASN A 69 -28.78 -8.81 28.73
C ASN A 69 -29.62 -9.80 29.56
N GLY A 70 -29.04 -10.91 29.97
CA GLY A 70 -29.73 -11.89 30.80
C GLY A 70 -28.99 -13.22 30.82
N GLU A 71 -28.34 -13.48 31.95
CA GLU A 71 -28.04 -14.80 32.50
C GLU A 71 -28.27 -16.00 31.56
N SER A 72 -27.25 -16.39 30.79
CA SER A 72 -27.16 -17.76 30.30
C SER A 72 -25.73 -18.26 30.43
N THR A 73 -25.54 -19.18 31.36
CA THR A 73 -24.29 -19.92 31.64
C THR A 73 -23.88 -20.87 30.50
N THR A 74 -24.48 -20.78 29.31
CA THR A 74 -24.22 -21.66 28.16
C THR A 74 -23.08 -21.19 27.25
N ALA A 75 -22.52 -19.99 27.44
CA ALA A 75 -21.44 -19.46 26.57
C ALA A 75 -20.14 -20.30 26.55
N ALA A 76 -19.86 -21.05 27.63
CA ALA A 76 -18.67 -21.89 27.70
C ALA A 76 -18.79 -23.18 26.85
N ASP A 77 -19.97 -23.79 26.80
CA ASP A 77 -20.21 -25.05 26.06
C ASP A 77 -20.28 -24.82 24.54
N GLU A 78 -20.64 -23.62 24.09
CA GLU A 78 -20.71 -23.26 22.67
C GLU A 78 -19.32 -23.10 22.01
N ARG A 79 -18.29 -22.70 22.77
CA ARG A 79 -16.92 -22.49 22.27
C ARG A 79 -16.12 -23.79 22.12
N HIS A 80 -16.55 -24.88 22.75
CA HIS A 80 -15.83 -26.16 22.73
C HIS A 80 -15.77 -26.86 21.35
N SER A 81 -16.48 -26.37 20.33
CA SER A 81 -16.46 -26.94 18.98
C SER A 81 -15.60 -26.17 17.98
N LEU A 82 -14.71 -25.28 18.43
CA LEU A 82 -13.81 -24.55 17.54
C LEU A 82 -12.73 -25.49 17.00
N CYS A 83 -12.49 -25.46 15.69
CA CYS A 83 -11.38 -26.19 15.09
C CYS A 83 -10.04 -25.68 15.64
N CYS A 84 -9.34 -26.50 16.41
CA CYS A 84 -8.07 -26.15 17.03
C CYS A 84 -6.93 -25.88 16.02
N ALA A 85 -7.05 -26.36 14.79
CA ALA A 85 -6.01 -26.19 13.75
C ALA A 85 -6.12 -24.88 12.97
N CYS A 86 -7.32 -24.51 12.51
CA CYS A 86 -7.53 -23.30 11.72
C CYS A 86 -8.16 -22.15 12.51
N LEU A 87 -8.54 -22.38 13.76
CA LEU A 87 -9.20 -21.42 14.62
C LEU A 87 -10.41 -20.76 13.95
N GLY A 88 -11.25 -21.55 13.28
CA GLY A 88 -12.47 -21.06 12.64
C GLY A 88 -12.29 -20.55 11.21
N LEU A 89 -11.07 -20.40 10.69
CA LEU A 89 -10.85 -19.89 9.32
C LEU A 89 -11.52 -20.76 8.25
N TYR A 90 -11.24 -22.06 8.22
CA TYR A 90 -11.94 -22.98 7.31
C TYR A 90 -13.35 -23.33 7.79
N GLN A 91 -13.53 -23.47 9.11
CA GLN A 91 -14.80 -23.89 9.69
C GLN A 91 -15.95 -22.93 9.36
N PHE A 92 -15.68 -21.63 9.26
CA PHE A 92 -16.69 -20.60 8.97
C PHE A 92 -16.52 -19.97 7.58
N LEU A 93 -15.75 -20.61 6.70
CA LEU A 93 -15.39 -20.10 5.38
C LEU A 93 -16.63 -19.75 4.54
N ASP A 94 -17.49 -20.74 4.31
CA ASP A 94 -18.65 -20.64 3.41
C ASP A 94 -19.85 -19.94 4.07
N ALA A 95 -20.00 -20.08 5.40
CA ALA A 95 -21.16 -19.58 6.13
C ALA A 95 -21.00 -18.13 6.61
N VAL A 96 -19.77 -17.66 6.83
CA VAL A 96 -19.51 -16.34 7.43
C VAL A 96 -18.44 -15.54 6.70
N HIS A 97 -17.20 -16.05 6.60
CA HIS A 97 -16.07 -15.24 6.14
C HIS A 97 -16.23 -14.76 4.70
N ALA A 98 -16.48 -15.67 3.75
CA ALA A 98 -16.70 -15.28 2.35
C ALA A 98 -17.93 -14.38 2.16
N PRO A 99 -19.11 -14.70 2.74
CA PRO A 99 -20.27 -13.80 2.73
C PRO A 99 -19.99 -12.39 3.27
N VAL A 100 -19.29 -12.27 4.40
CA VAL A 100 -19.01 -10.98 5.04
C VAL A 100 -18.04 -10.15 4.21
N VAL A 101 -17.01 -10.77 3.64
CA VAL A 101 -16.08 -10.09 2.72
C VAL A 101 -16.82 -9.64 1.46
N ALA A 102 -17.64 -10.50 0.85
CA ALA A 102 -18.42 -10.15 -0.32
C ALA A 102 -19.41 -9.01 -0.04
N ALA A 103 -20.08 -9.03 1.11
CA ALA A 103 -20.95 -7.94 1.55
C ALA A 103 -20.16 -6.65 1.75
N THR A 104 -18.96 -6.72 2.34
CA THR A 104 -18.05 -5.56 2.52
C THR A 104 -17.73 -4.89 1.18
N ILE A 105 -17.44 -5.67 0.15
CA ILE A 105 -17.17 -5.19 -1.21
C ILE A 105 -18.43 -4.55 -1.82
N ARG A 106 -19.58 -5.20 -1.66
CA ARG A 106 -20.87 -4.76 -2.23
C ARG A 106 -21.41 -3.47 -1.61
N THR A 107 -21.06 -3.20 -0.36
CA THR A 107 -21.40 -1.96 0.34
C THR A 107 -20.24 -0.97 0.37
N SER A 108 -19.25 -1.14 -0.50
CA SER A 108 -18.12 -0.21 -0.58
C SER A 108 -18.46 1.01 -1.43
N ARG A 109 -17.68 2.09 -1.24
CA ARG A 109 -17.82 3.34 -2.00
C ARG A 109 -17.34 3.25 -3.45
N PHE A 110 -16.68 2.16 -3.85
CA PHE A 110 -16.07 2.00 -5.17
C PHE A 110 -17.11 1.50 -6.19
N ILE A 111 -18.04 2.38 -6.52
CA ILE A 111 -19.27 2.05 -7.27
C ILE A 111 -19.07 1.85 -8.77
N ASP A 112 -18.01 2.42 -9.36
CA ASP A 112 -17.79 2.40 -10.80
C ASP A 112 -16.70 1.40 -11.24
N SER A 113 -16.04 0.76 -10.27
CA SER A 113 -15.05 -0.28 -10.52
C SER A 113 -15.67 -1.56 -11.07
N SER A 114 -15.06 -2.10 -12.12
CA SER A 114 -15.48 -3.35 -12.77
C SER A 114 -14.51 -4.50 -12.55
N ARG A 115 -13.28 -4.20 -12.11
CA ARG A 115 -12.22 -5.17 -11.82
C ARG A 115 -12.02 -5.29 -10.32
N LEU A 116 -11.74 -6.51 -9.86
CA LEU A 116 -11.54 -6.82 -8.45
C LEU A 116 -10.34 -7.74 -8.26
N SER A 117 -9.49 -7.42 -7.31
CA SER A 117 -8.40 -8.26 -6.82
C SER A 117 -8.67 -8.65 -5.36
N VAL A 118 -8.37 -9.89 -5.00
CA VAL A 118 -8.57 -10.42 -3.63
C VAL A 118 -7.26 -11.00 -3.12
N ASN A 119 -6.63 -10.26 -2.22
CA ASN A 119 -5.37 -10.60 -1.61
C ASN A 119 -5.64 -11.16 -0.21
N VAL A 120 -5.14 -12.35 0.06
CA VAL A 120 -5.32 -12.99 1.37
C VAL A 120 -3.96 -13.22 1.99
N SER A 121 -3.80 -12.73 3.22
CA SER A 121 -2.62 -12.95 4.04
C SER A 121 -3.04 -13.61 5.34
N VAL A 122 -2.52 -14.80 5.61
CA VAL A 122 -2.67 -15.47 6.90
C VAL A 122 -1.36 -15.34 7.65
N HIS A 123 -1.44 -14.91 8.90
CA HIS A 123 -0.27 -14.78 9.76
C HIS A 123 0.42 -16.15 9.96
N ARG A 124 1.77 -16.18 9.84
CA ARG A 124 2.56 -17.43 9.82
C ARG A 124 2.33 -18.31 11.05
N SER A 125 2.05 -17.70 12.20
CA SER A 125 1.76 -18.43 13.44
C SER A 125 0.58 -19.41 13.33
N VAL A 126 -0.42 -19.13 12.49
CA VAL A 126 -1.54 -20.05 12.24
C VAL A 126 -1.06 -21.30 11.48
N SER A 127 -0.09 -21.15 10.56
CA SER A 127 0.51 -22.30 9.87
C SER A 127 1.25 -23.21 10.85
N PHE A 128 2.00 -22.63 11.80
CA PHE A 128 2.69 -23.41 12.83
C PHE A 128 1.72 -24.13 13.76
N LEU A 129 0.63 -23.48 14.18
CA LEU A 129 -0.43 -24.15 14.94
C LEU A 129 -1.03 -25.31 14.13
N TRP A 130 -1.36 -25.08 12.86
CA TRP A 130 -1.93 -26.10 12.00
C TRP A 130 -1.02 -27.32 11.88
N LEU A 131 0.29 -27.10 11.71
CA LEU A 131 1.31 -28.16 11.68
C LEU A 131 1.49 -28.87 13.04
N ALA A 132 1.40 -28.14 14.15
CA ALA A 132 1.41 -28.75 15.49
C ALA A 132 0.21 -29.70 15.69
N VAL A 133 -0.98 -29.28 15.25
CA VAL A 133 -2.17 -30.14 15.28
C VAL A 133 -2.00 -31.32 14.31
N ALA A 134 -1.47 -31.10 13.11
CA ALA A 134 -1.19 -32.15 12.14
C ALA A 134 -0.20 -33.20 12.69
N ALA A 135 0.79 -32.81 13.48
CA ALA A 135 1.74 -33.72 14.11
C ALA A 135 1.07 -34.68 15.11
N ILE A 136 0.00 -34.23 15.79
CA ILE A 136 -0.80 -35.08 16.68
C ILE A 136 -1.78 -35.95 15.87
N PHE A 137 -2.32 -35.42 14.77
CA PHE A 137 -3.23 -36.14 13.88
C PHE A 137 -2.58 -37.34 13.19
N HIS A 138 -1.25 -37.34 13.04
CA HIS A 138 -0.49 -38.47 12.51
C HIS A 138 -0.82 -39.81 13.20
N GLY A 139 -1.15 -39.78 14.50
CA GLY A 139 -1.46 -40.97 15.29
C GLY A 139 -2.86 -41.57 15.00
N VAL A 140 -3.14 -41.87 13.74
CA VAL A 140 -4.40 -42.43 13.23
C VAL A 140 -4.16 -43.74 12.47
N SER A 141 -5.20 -44.57 12.36
CA SER A 141 -5.17 -45.85 11.61
C SER A 141 -4.12 -46.86 12.11
N GLY A 142 -4.07 -47.12 13.42
CA GLY A 142 -3.16 -48.11 14.03
C GLY A 142 -1.79 -47.55 14.47
N ARG A 143 -1.61 -46.23 14.34
CA ARG A 143 -0.42 -45.49 14.81
C ARG A 143 -0.69 -44.76 16.13
N GLU A 144 -1.51 -45.32 17.02
CA GLU A 144 -1.95 -44.60 18.22
C GLU A 144 -0.77 -44.12 19.07
N ASN A 145 -0.74 -42.81 19.38
CA ASN A 145 0.31 -42.11 20.12
C ASN A 145 1.66 -41.94 19.38
N GLU A 146 1.75 -42.30 18.09
CA GLU A 146 2.92 -42.00 17.27
C GLU A 146 2.93 -40.53 16.82
N LYS A 147 4.12 -39.95 16.69
CA LYS A 147 4.35 -38.64 16.08
C LYS A 147 5.32 -38.77 14.90
N PRO A 148 5.25 -37.89 13.89
CA PRO A 148 6.24 -37.86 12.81
C PRO A 148 7.68 -37.79 13.36
N ASN A 149 8.63 -38.41 12.65
CA ASN A 149 10.03 -38.32 13.02
C ASN A 149 10.47 -36.83 13.07
N PRO A 150 11.13 -36.35 14.14
CA PRO A 150 11.63 -34.97 14.21
C PRO A 150 12.46 -34.54 13.00
N THR A 151 13.21 -35.45 12.37
CA THR A 151 14.01 -35.14 11.17
C THR A 151 13.24 -35.26 9.86
N ALA A 152 11.99 -35.75 9.89
CA ALA A 152 11.16 -35.82 8.70
C ALA A 152 10.83 -34.41 8.19
N LEU A 153 10.89 -34.27 6.88
CA LEU A 153 10.57 -33.03 6.19
C LEU A 153 9.05 -32.86 6.12
N VAL A 154 8.58 -31.66 6.41
CA VAL A 154 7.21 -31.24 6.12
C VAL A 154 7.18 -30.87 4.63
N PRO A 155 6.34 -31.53 3.81
CA PRO A 155 6.22 -31.19 2.39
C PRO A 155 5.89 -29.71 2.20
N GLU A 156 6.51 -29.06 1.22
CA GLU A 156 6.40 -27.61 1.00
C GLU A 156 4.94 -27.18 0.82
N GLU A 157 4.15 -27.97 0.08
CA GLU A 157 2.74 -27.73 -0.13
C GLU A 157 1.96 -27.67 1.19
N HIS A 158 2.35 -28.45 2.20
CA HIS A 158 1.71 -28.48 3.53
C HIS A 158 2.35 -27.54 4.55
N ALA A 159 3.56 -27.05 4.28
CA ALA A 159 4.30 -26.17 5.19
C ALA A 159 3.65 -24.79 5.36
N ASN A 160 2.70 -24.42 4.50
CA ASN A 160 2.04 -23.12 4.56
C ASN A 160 0.50 -23.24 4.46
N PHE A 161 -0.17 -23.15 5.61
CA PHE A 161 -1.64 -23.11 5.66
C PHE A 161 -2.22 -21.96 4.83
N LYS A 162 -1.48 -20.85 4.71
CA LYS A 162 -1.88 -19.66 3.94
C LYS A 162 -2.23 -20.01 2.49
N ASP A 163 -1.46 -20.86 1.82
CA ASP A 163 -1.60 -21.06 0.37
C ASP A 163 -2.88 -21.82 0.04
N PHE A 164 -3.21 -22.81 0.87
CA PHE A 164 -4.49 -23.49 0.83
C PHE A 164 -5.67 -22.54 1.06
N TYR A 165 -5.61 -21.80 2.17
CA TYR A 165 -6.71 -20.97 2.62
C TYR A 165 -6.98 -19.79 1.69
N MET A 166 -5.92 -19.16 1.17
CA MET A 166 -6.00 -18.03 0.26
C MET A 166 -6.78 -18.37 -1.01
N SER A 167 -6.43 -19.49 -1.66
CA SER A 167 -7.09 -19.90 -2.90
C SER A 167 -8.57 -20.22 -2.66
N ASP A 168 -8.85 -20.95 -1.58
CA ASP A 168 -10.21 -21.33 -1.24
C ASP A 168 -11.07 -20.10 -0.89
N LEU A 169 -10.61 -19.23 0.02
CA LEU A 169 -11.35 -18.01 0.38
C LEU A 169 -11.63 -17.13 -0.83
N ARG A 170 -10.63 -16.91 -1.69
CA ARG A 170 -10.81 -16.13 -2.92
C ARG A 170 -11.91 -16.70 -3.79
N ALA A 171 -11.88 -18.01 -4.05
CA ALA A 171 -12.90 -18.67 -4.87
C ALA A 171 -14.30 -18.53 -4.25
N ARG A 172 -14.44 -18.65 -2.93
CA ARG A 172 -15.74 -18.53 -2.23
C ARG A 172 -16.25 -17.10 -2.23
N VAL A 173 -15.39 -16.10 -2.06
CA VAL A 173 -15.75 -14.67 -2.15
C VAL A 173 -16.23 -14.33 -3.57
N LEU A 174 -15.52 -14.79 -4.59
CA LEU A 174 -15.84 -14.49 -5.99
C LEU A 174 -17.20 -15.04 -6.43
N GLN A 175 -17.71 -16.12 -5.84
CA GLN A 175 -19.06 -16.64 -6.13
C GLN A 175 -20.17 -15.59 -5.94
N TYR A 176 -19.97 -14.61 -5.06
CA TYR A 176 -20.91 -13.51 -4.79
C TYR A 176 -20.69 -12.27 -5.67
N LEU A 177 -19.57 -12.22 -6.40
CA LEU A 177 -19.08 -10.99 -7.05
C LEU A 177 -18.96 -11.10 -8.57
N VAL A 178 -18.82 -12.30 -9.13
CA VAL A 178 -18.73 -12.52 -10.59
C VAL A 178 -20.06 -12.37 -11.34
N ARG A 179 -21.16 -12.17 -10.63
CA ARG A 179 -22.51 -11.93 -11.18
C ARG A 179 -23.06 -10.61 -10.67
N GLU A 180 -24.09 -10.11 -11.32
CA GLU A 180 -24.85 -9.00 -10.76
C GLU A 180 -25.54 -9.40 -9.46
N HIS A 181 -25.69 -8.46 -8.55
CA HIS A 181 -26.34 -8.72 -7.25
C HIS A 181 -27.76 -9.27 -7.42
N SER A 182 -28.52 -8.74 -8.38
CA SER A 182 -29.89 -9.14 -8.72
C SER A 182 -30.02 -10.63 -9.10
N GLU A 183 -28.95 -11.21 -9.69
CA GLU A 183 -28.92 -12.59 -10.15
C GLU A 183 -28.57 -13.60 -9.05
N LEU A 184 -27.94 -13.16 -7.95
CA LEU A 184 -27.51 -14.06 -6.87
C LEU A 184 -28.69 -14.82 -6.24
N SER A 185 -29.86 -14.19 -6.17
CA SER A 185 -31.10 -14.80 -5.66
C SER A 185 -31.62 -15.95 -6.55
N LYS A 186 -31.25 -15.97 -7.83
CA LYS A 186 -31.71 -16.96 -8.82
C LYS A 186 -30.81 -18.21 -8.88
N VAL A 187 -29.61 -18.14 -8.30
CA VAL A 187 -28.66 -19.26 -8.24
C VAL A 187 -29.05 -20.21 -7.12
N LYS A 188 -28.76 -21.51 -7.27
CA LYS A 188 -28.84 -22.50 -6.18
C LYS A 188 -28.25 -21.88 -4.91
N THR A 189 -29.09 -21.67 -3.90
CA THR A 189 -28.82 -20.83 -2.74
C THR A 189 -27.44 -21.14 -2.17
N LEU A 190 -26.50 -20.20 -2.28
CA LEU A 190 -25.18 -20.31 -1.67
C LEU A 190 -25.36 -20.50 -0.16
N VAL A 191 -24.56 -21.38 0.46
CA VAL A 191 -24.69 -21.75 1.88
C VAL A 191 -24.74 -20.52 2.79
N GLY A 192 -23.88 -19.52 2.53
CA GLY A 192 -23.83 -18.27 3.28
C GLY A 192 -24.70 -17.13 2.74
N TYR A 193 -25.64 -17.36 1.81
CA TYR A 193 -26.45 -16.29 1.20
C TYR A 193 -27.23 -15.46 2.23
N LYS A 194 -27.80 -16.13 3.25
CA LYS A 194 -28.51 -15.46 4.34
C LYS A 194 -27.59 -14.54 5.14
N ALA A 195 -26.38 -14.99 5.46
CA ALA A 195 -25.38 -14.20 6.18
C ALA A 195 -24.91 -13.00 5.33
N TYR A 196 -24.71 -13.21 4.03
CA TYR A 196 -24.40 -12.15 3.06
C TYR A 196 -25.47 -11.05 3.06
N MET A 197 -26.75 -11.41 2.91
CA MET A 197 -27.85 -10.43 2.93
C MET A 197 -28.00 -9.72 4.28
N GLN A 198 -27.86 -10.46 5.39
CA GLN A 198 -27.88 -9.86 6.73
C GLN A 198 -26.76 -8.82 6.91
N GLU A 199 -25.56 -9.10 6.41
CA GLU A 199 -24.43 -8.19 6.50
C GLU A 199 -24.61 -6.97 5.59
N ILE A 200 -25.19 -7.13 4.40
CA ILE A 200 -25.61 -5.99 3.54
C ILE A 200 -26.60 -5.10 4.30
N THR A 201 -27.70 -5.66 4.82
CA THR A 201 -28.70 -4.88 5.58
C THR A 201 -28.06 -4.20 6.79
N ARG A 202 -27.17 -4.89 7.51
CA ARG A 202 -26.49 -4.33 8.69
C ARG A 202 -25.61 -3.12 8.33
N ARG A 203 -24.93 -3.16 7.18
CA ARG A 203 -24.04 -2.08 6.72
C ARG A 203 -24.82 -0.94 6.08
N ALA A 204 -25.82 -1.26 5.26
CA ALA A 204 -26.66 -0.28 4.60
C ALA A 204 -27.59 0.44 5.61
N GLY A 205 -28.05 -0.25 6.65
CA GLY A 205 -28.84 0.34 7.75
C GLY A 205 -28.07 1.33 8.64
N SER A 206 -26.75 1.45 8.52
CA SER A 206 -26.01 2.58 9.10
C SER A 206 -26.25 3.89 8.34
N ASP A 207 -26.70 3.83 7.09
CA ASP A 207 -27.08 4.97 6.23
C ASP A 207 -28.59 4.91 5.88
N GLY A 208 -29.44 5.24 6.85
CA GLY A 208 -30.75 5.85 6.56
C GLY A 208 -31.80 5.06 5.74
N GLY A 209 -31.79 3.72 5.76
CA GLY A 209 -32.93 2.91 5.26
C GLY A 209 -32.78 2.32 3.85
N VAL A 210 -31.60 2.38 3.24
CA VAL A 210 -31.31 1.63 2.01
C VAL A 210 -31.06 0.16 2.38
N THR A 211 -31.78 -0.78 1.76
CA THR A 211 -31.60 -2.23 1.96
C THR A 211 -30.76 -2.89 0.87
N GLU A 212 -30.45 -2.17 -0.21
CA GLU A 212 -29.69 -2.65 -1.35
C GLU A 212 -28.20 -2.29 -1.25
N PRO A 213 -27.30 -3.11 -1.81
CA PRO A 213 -25.89 -2.76 -1.91
C PRO A 213 -25.67 -1.62 -2.91
N GLN A 214 -24.69 -0.77 -2.63
CA GLN A 214 -24.28 0.34 -3.51
C GLN A 214 -23.66 -0.19 -4.83
N VAL A 215 -22.94 -1.30 -4.77
CA VAL A 215 -22.27 -1.92 -5.91
C VAL A 215 -23.08 -3.11 -6.43
N GLN A 216 -23.72 -2.95 -7.58
CA GLN A 216 -24.66 -3.95 -8.13
C GLN A 216 -24.08 -4.76 -9.28
N GLN A 217 -23.10 -4.23 -10.01
CA GLN A 217 -22.49 -4.84 -11.18
C GLN A 217 -21.71 -6.12 -10.87
N ALA A 218 -21.47 -6.93 -11.90
CA ALA A 218 -20.52 -8.03 -11.83
C ALA A 218 -19.07 -7.52 -11.85
N PHE A 219 -18.18 -8.23 -11.15
CA PHE A 219 -16.74 -7.99 -11.17
C PHE A 219 -16.02 -9.00 -12.05
N VAL A 220 -15.03 -8.51 -12.80
CA VAL A 220 -14.01 -9.33 -13.44
C VAL A 220 -12.83 -9.46 -12.49
N TYR A 221 -12.44 -10.70 -12.16
CA TYR A 221 -11.28 -10.93 -11.33
C TYR A 221 -10.00 -10.48 -12.04
N SER A 222 -9.18 -9.66 -11.36
CA SER A 222 -7.85 -9.25 -11.80
C SER A 222 -6.80 -9.83 -10.84
N PRO A 223 -5.81 -10.60 -11.34
CA PRO A 223 -4.68 -11.02 -10.52
C PRO A 223 -3.63 -9.91 -10.34
N ASP A 224 -3.70 -8.84 -11.15
CA ASP A 224 -2.66 -7.80 -11.25
C ASP A 224 -2.90 -6.59 -10.34
N ASN A 225 -3.81 -6.69 -9.35
CA ASN A 225 -4.20 -5.60 -8.45
C ASN A 225 -4.81 -4.39 -9.17
N GLU A 226 -5.57 -4.63 -10.23
CA GLU A 226 -6.28 -3.59 -10.97
C GLU A 226 -7.70 -3.39 -10.46
N GLY A 227 -8.14 -2.12 -10.40
CA GLY A 227 -9.47 -1.73 -9.92
C GLY A 227 -9.56 -1.79 -8.40
N LEU A 228 -10.64 -2.38 -7.89
CA LEU A 228 -10.84 -2.59 -6.47
C LEU A 228 -9.91 -3.69 -5.94
N VAL A 229 -9.18 -3.43 -4.87
CA VAL A 229 -8.31 -4.39 -4.20
C VAL A 229 -8.85 -4.64 -2.79
N ALA A 230 -9.22 -5.89 -2.53
CA ALA A 230 -9.63 -6.36 -1.20
C ALA A 230 -8.46 -7.07 -0.52
N ASP A 231 -7.87 -6.43 0.48
CA ASP A 231 -6.81 -6.99 1.29
C ASP A 231 -7.40 -7.62 2.55
N ILE A 232 -7.23 -8.93 2.67
CA ILE A 232 -7.79 -9.74 3.75
C ILE A 232 -6.64 -10.25 4.61
N ALA A 233 -6.62 -9.87 5.88
CA ALA A 233 -5.65 -10.31 6.86
C ALA A 233 -6.31 -11.22 7.90
N ALA A 234 -5.73 -12.40 8.12
CA ALA A 234 -6.17 -13.35 9.13
C ALA A 234 -5.09 -13.59 10.17
N GLU A 235 -5.43 -13.39 11.45
CA GLU A 235 -4.50 -13.59 12.56
C GLU A 235 -5.21 -14.04 13.84
N HIS A 236 -4.43 -14.54 14.80
CA HIS A 236 -4.92 -14.85 16.13
C HIS A 236 -4.06 -14.17 17.19
N HIS A 237 -4.70 -13.38 18.05
CA HIS A 237 -4.06 -12.49 19.02
C HIS A 237 -3.13 -13.21 20.01
N GLN A 238 -3.44 -14.43 20.45
CA GLN A 238 -2.56 -15.20 21.35
C GLN A 238 -1.35 -15.80 20.64
N LEU A 239 -1.39 -15.96 19.31
CA LEU A 239 -0.37 -16.66 18.54
C LEU A 239 0.52 -15.71 17.74
N LYS A 240 0.14 -14.45 17.57
CA LYS A 240 0.90 -13.49 16.74
C LYS A 240 2.37 -13.36 17.14
N ASN A 241 2.68 -13.51 18.43
CA ASN A 241 4.05 -13.41 18.95
C ASN A 241 4.88 -14.68 18.74
N LEU A 242 4.33 -15.77 18.19
CA LEU A 242 5.10 -16.98 17.87
C LEU A 242 6.18 -16.71 16.80
N THR A 243 5.90 -15.79 15.86
CA THR A 243 6.74 -15.56 14.67
C THR A 243 7.40 -14.17 14.65
N ASN A 244 7.57 -13.55 15.81
CA ASN A 244 8.31 -12.29 15.96
C ASN A 244 9.84 -12.47 16.02
N GLY A 245 10.33 -13.71 15.97
CA GLY A 245 11.75 -14.07 16.10
C GLY A 245 12.22 -14.41 17.51
N THR A 246 11.39 -14.25 18.55
CA THR A 246 11.75 -14.59 19.94
C THR A 246 11.46 -16.04 20.31
N ALA A 247 10.44 -16.65 19.68
CA ALA A 247 10.05 -18.03 19.95
C ALA A 247 10.53 -18.97 18.85
N VAL A 248 10.08 -18.75 17.61
CA VAL A 248 10.59 -19.45 16.43
C VAL A 248 11.76 -18.66 15.82
N PRO A 249 12.87 -19.31 15.42
CA PRO A 249 13.97 -18.63 14.73
C PRO A 249 13.51 -17.87 13.48
N LEU A 250 14.05 -16.67 13.28
CA LEU A 250 13.63 -15.72 12.23
C LEU A 250 13.58 -16.32 10.81
N GLN A 251 14.47 -17.25 10.50
CA GLN A 251 14.52 -17.94 9.19
C GLN A 251 13.24 -18.72 8.85
N TYR A 252 12.45 -19.15 9.85
CA TYR A 252 11.18 -19.86 9.66
C TYR A 252 9.95 -18.95 9.82
N CYS A 253 10.12 -17.71 10.29
CA CYS A 253 9.03 -16.77 10.55
C CYS A 253 8.41 -16.18 9.27
N SER A 254 9.13 -16.24 8.15
CA SER A 254 8.62 -15.80 6.84
C SER A 254 7.66 -16.83 6.24
N ASN A 255 6.65 -16.36 5.52
CA ASN A 255 5.84 -17.22 4.64
C ASN A 255 6.61 -17.68 3.39
N ARG A 256 7.74 -17.03 3.06
CA ARG A 256 8.65 -17.38 1.96
C ARG A 256 9.96 -17.96 2.50
N SER A 257 9.89 -18.88 3.45
CA SER A 257 11.11 -19.55 3.93
C SER A 257 11.65 -20.43 2.80
N GLU A 258 12.79 -20.08 2.21
CA GLU A 258 13.51 -20.96 1.25
C GLU A 258 14.09 -22.22 1.93
N GLY A 259 14.09 -22.25 3.26
CA GLY A 259 14.60 -23.36 4.06
C GLY A 259 13.62 -24.52 4.19
N VAL A 260 14.18 -25.72 4.28
CA VAL A 260 13.45 -26.96 4.55
C VAL A 260 12.88 -26.93 5.98
N LEU A 261 11.58 -27.16 6.13
CA LEU A 261 10.93 -27.25 7.44
C LEU A 261 10.87 -28.71 7.89
N THR A 262 11.41 -29.01 9.07
CA THR A 262 11.32 -30.33 9.71
C THR A 262 10.33 -30.30 10.88
N TYR A 263 9.82 -31.47 11.28
CA TYR A 263 8.97 -31.58 12.46
C TYR A 263 9.67 -31.18 13.77
N SER A 264 11.01 -31.24 13.84
CA SER A 264 11.77 -30.73 14.99
C SER A 264 11.48 -29.25 15.26
N VAL A 265 11.27 -28.42 14.24
CA VAL A 265 10.90 -27.00 14.44
C VAL A 265 9.57 -26.87 15.21
N ILE A 266 8.63 -27.79 14.94
CA ILE A 266 7.33 -27.82 15.61
C ILE A 266 7.50 -28.27 17.07
N TYR A 267 8.30 -29.30 17.32
CA TYR A 267 8.54 -29.84 18.67
C TYR A 267 9.38 -28.92 19.55
N ASP A 268 10.42 -28.31 19.00
CA ASP A 268 11.44 -27.59 19.77
C ASP A 268 11.05 -26.12 20.03
N TYR A 269 10.17 -25.55 19.19
CA TYR A 269 9.79 -24.13 19.31
C TYR A 269 8.28 -23.91 19.46
N VAL A 270 7.45 -24.60 18.66
CA VAL A 270 6.00 -24.33 18.63
C VAL A 270 5.30 -24.88 19.87
N PHE A 271 5.48 -26.16 20.21
CA PHE A 271 4.86 -26.74 21.41
C PHE A 271 5.32 -26.08 22.72
N PRO A 272 6.62 -25.79 22.92
CA PRO A 272 7.09 -25.04 24.09
C PRO A 272 6.45 -23.66 24.20
N TYR A 273 6.29 -22.94 23.08
CA TYR A 273 5.56 -21.68 23.07
C TYR A 273 4.09 -21.85 23.46
N LEU A 274 3.39 -22.83 22.87
CA LEU A 274 1.99 -23.10 23.20
C LEU A 274 1.80 -23.47 24.67
N ASN A 275 2.73 -24.21 25.27
CA ASN A 275 2.75 -24.49 26.71
C ASN A 275 2.97 -23.21 27.53
N ALA A 276 3.96 -22.40 27.17
CA ALA A 276 4.27 -21.16 27.87
C ALA A 276 3.12 -20.14 27.81
N THR A 277 2.31 -20.13 26.75
CA THR A 277 1.13 -19.27 26.61
C THR A 277 -0.16 -19.91 27.16
N GLY A 278 -0.11 -21.14 27.67
CA GLY A 278 -1.30 -21.86 28.16
C GLY A 278 -2.28 -22.27 27.05
N CYS A 279 -1.83 -22.33 25.80
CA CYS A 279 -2.62 -22.76 24.65
C CYS A 279 -2.63 -24.29 24.46
N TRP A 280 -1.76 -25.02 25.17
CA TRP A 280 -1.62 -26.48 25.14
C TRP A 280 -1.42 -27.01 26.57
N THR A 281 -1.99 -28.18 26.88
CA THR A 281 -1.87 -28.83 28.21
C THR A 281 -0.98 -30.06 28.25
N GLY A 282 -0.50 -30.55 27.11
CA GLY A 282 0.33 -31.74 27.03
C GLY A 282 1.81 -31.45 27.26
N ASP A 283 2.59 -32.50 27.51
CA ASP A 283 4.05 -32.38 27.53
C ASP A 283 4.57 -32.08 26.12
N ALA A 284 5.40 -31.04 25.99
CA ALA A 284 6.06 -30.71 24.72
C ALA A 284 7.07 -31.80 24.31
N ALA A 285 7.64 -32.54 25.26
CA ALA A 285 8.52 -33.68 24.96
C ALA A 285 7.72 -34.88 24.42
N ASP A 286 6.48 -35.08 24.91
CA ASP A 286 5.66 -36.28 24.69
C ASP A 286 4.28 -35.96 24.07
N VAL A 287 4.29 -35.12 23.04
CA VAL A 287 3.12 -34.65 22.29
C VAL A 287 2.19 -35.79 21.83
N GLY A 288 2.74 -36.98 21.58
CA GLY A 288 2.01 -38.15 21.09
C GLY A 288 0.99 -38.72 22.09
N ARG A 289 1.26 -38.67 23.40
CA ARG A 289 0.47 -39.41 24.40
C ARG A 289 -0.76 -38.67 24.93
N SER A 290 -0.66 -37.38 25.28
CA SER A 290 -1.76 -36.64 25.89
C SER A 290 -1.65 -35.12 25.67
N GLY A 291 -2.74 -34.40 25.97
CA GLY A 291 -2.83 -32.94 25.84
C GLY A 291 -3.98 -32.47 24.97
N ASN A 292 -4.49 -31.28 25.30
CA ASN A 292 -5.57 -30.59 24.61
C ASN A 292 -5.18 -29.15 24.27
N PHE A 293 -5.66 -28.67 23.13
CA PHE A 293 -5.56 -27.27 22.74
C PHE A 293 -6.62 -26.46 23.51
N LEU A 294 -6.19 -25.39 24.16
CA LEU A 294 -7.06 -24.53 24.99
C LEU A 294 -7.45 -23.22 24.30
N ILE A 295 -7.17 -23.10 22.99
CA ILE A 295 -7.53 -21.90 22.23
C ILE A 295 -9.03 -21.98 21.90
N CYS A 296 -9.81 -21.11 22.57
CA CYS A 296 -11.27 -21.08 22.43
C CYS A 296 -11.80 -19.93 21.57
N GLU A 297 -10.95 -18.96 21.23
CA GLU A 297 -11.33 -17.82 20.38
C GLU A 297 -11.02 -18.08 18.90
N PRO A 298 -11.93 -17.71 17.98
CA PRO A 298 -11.65 -17.79 16.56
C PRO A 298 -10.56 -16.80 16.13
N ALA A 299 -9.88 -17.09 15.04
CA ALA A 299 -9.01 -16.15 14.36
C ALA A 299 -9.83 -14.96 13.84
N THR A 300 -9.24 -13.77 13.95
CA THR A 300 -9.82 -12.53 13.43
C THR A 300 -9.52 -12.44 11.95
N LEU A 301 -10.54 -12.12 11.16
CA LEU A 301 -10.41 -11.80 9.74
C LEU A 301 -10.76 -10.32 9.54
N ALA A 302 -9.78 -9.54 9.12
CA ALA A 302 -9.93 -8.14 8.75
C ALA A 302 -9.94 -8.01 7.23
N CYS A 303 -10.79 -7.15 6.70
CA CYS A 303 -10.87 -6.84 5.26
C CYS A 303 -10.77 -5.33 5.10
N SER A 304 -9.72 -4.87 4.45
CA SER A 304 -9.57 -3.49 3.99
C SER A 304 -9.78 -3.43 2.48
N LEU A 305 -10.40 -2.34 2.03
CA LEU A 305 -10.64 -2.10 0.62
C LEU A 305 -9.84 -0.89 0.17
N GLN A 306 -9.13 -1.03 -0.92
CA GLN A 306 -8.35 0.01 -1.57
C GLN A 306 -8.64 -0.02 -3.07
N HIS A 307 -8.25 1.03 -3.78
CA HIS A 307 -8.33 1.05 -5.24
C HIS A 307 -6.93 1.19 -5.84
N SER A 308 -6.71 0.62 -7.03
CA SER A 308 -5.49 0.85 -7.79
C SER A 308 -5.29 2.33 -8.06
N ASN A 309 -4.07 2.82 -7.96
CA ASN A 309 -3.77 4.23 -8.20
C ASN A 309 -4.05 4.60 -9.67
N ILE A 310 -4.52 5.83 -9.89
CA ILE A 310 -4.70 6.38 -11.24
C ILE A 310 -3.53 7.31 -11.54
N MET A 311 -2.90 7.12 -12.70
CA MET A 311 -1.83 7.99 -13.17
C MET A 311 -2.40 8.98 -14.18
N LEU A 312 -2.37 10.27 -13.86
CA LEU A 312 -2.71 11.35 -14.77
C LEU A 312 -1.43 12.00 -15.27
N ILE A 313 -1.24 12.09 -16.58
CA ILE A 313 -0.11 12.79 -17.20
C ILE A 313 -0.60 14.02 -17.92
N GLY A 314 0.18 15.10 -17.86
CA GLY A 314 -0.02 16.32 -18.65
C GLY A 314 1.24 17.17 -18.67
N ASN A 315 1.17 18.34 -19.28
CA ASN A 315 2.25 19.32 -19.31
C ASN A 315 1.85 20.58 -18.55
N TYR A 316 2.67 21.04 -17.60
CA TYR A 316 2.41 22.28 -16.86
C TYR A 316 3.27 23.45 -17.35
N ARG A 317 2.67 24.64 -17.39
CA ARG A 317 3.32 25.94 -17.47
C ARG A 317 3.18 26.63 -16.13
N LYS A 318 4.20 27.42 -15.78
CA LYS A 318 4.31 28.18 -14.54
C LYS A 318 4.74 29.59 -14.89
N THR A 319 3.83 30.55 -14.77
CA THR A 319 4.08 31.96 -15.16
C THR A 319 4.59 32.81 -14.00
N ARG A 320 4.43 32.36 -12.75
CA ARG A 320 4.90 33.05 -11.52
C ARG A 320 6.38 32.76 -11.18
N ARG A 321 7.05 33.74 -10.56
CA ARG A 321 8.45 33.68 -10.07
C ARG A 321 8.58 33.57 -8.54
N ASP A 322 7.50 33.33 -7.84
CA ASP A 322 7.47 33.18 -6.39
C ASP A 322 6.79 31.87 -5.96
N LEU A 323 6.60 30.96 -6.93
CA LEU A 323 5.87 29.72 -6.75
C LEU A 323 6.83 28.53 -6.61
N SER A 324 6.77 27.88 -5.46
CA SER A 324 7.53 26.65 -5.21
C SER A 324 6.86 25.46 -5.90
N GLN A 325 7.62 24.44 -6.32
CA GLN A 325 7.01 23.27 -6.97
C GLN A 325 6.19 22.41 -6.01
N SER A 326 6.67 22.23 -4.78
CA SER A 326 6.02 21.45 -3.73
C SER A 326 5.85 22.32 -2.49
N PRO A 327 4.87 22.03 -1.61
CA PRO A 327 4.61 22.81 -0.40
C PRO A 327 5.89 23.02 0.41
N TRP A 328 6.22 24.28 0.71
CA TRP A 328 7.48 24.65 1.32
C TRP A 328 7.27 25.22 2.72
N PHE A 329 8.04 24.72 3.70
CA PHE A 329 7.98 25.13 5.10
C PHE A 329 9.36 25.55 5.60
N VAL A 330 9.41 26.61 6.40
CA VAL A 330 10.60 27.07 7.14
C VAL A 330 10.21 27.25 8.59
N ASN A 331 10.94 26.63 9.52
CA ASN A 331 10.65 26.69 10.97
C ASN A 331 9.18 26.35 11.30
N GLY A 332 8.60 25.36 10.61
CA GLY A 332 7.20 24.94 10.76
C GLY A 332 6.15 25.87 10.13
N LYS A 333 6.55 27.04 9.63
CA LYS A 333 5.66 28.00 8.97
C LYS A 333 5.66 27.78 7.45
N ARG A 334 4.49 27.88 6.84
CA ARG A 334 4.30 27.79 5.40
C ARG A 334 4.95 28.98 4.68
N VAL A 335 5.67 28.71 3.59
CA VAL A 335 6.23 29.72 2.68
C VAL A 335 5.37 29.73 1.41
N GLY A 336 4.91 30.92 1.01
CA GLY A 336 3.94 31.09 -0.08
C GLY A 336 2.52 30.66 0.32
N SER A 337 1.53 31.02 -0.50
CA SER A 337 0.13 30.61 -0.31
C SER A 337 -0.09 29.15 -0.70
N TYR A 338 0.35 28.77 -1.90
CA TYR A 338 0.25 27.43 -2.48
C TYR A 338 1.55 27.06 -3.20
N SER A 339 1.61 25.87 -3.77
CA SER A 339 2.70 25.35 -4.60
C SER A 339 2.15 24.92 -5.96
N LEU A 340 3.02 24.76 -6.96
CA LEU A 340 2.64 24.25 -8.29
C LEU A 340 1.85 22.94 -8.17
N GLN A 341 2.33 22.03 -7.34
CA GLN A 341 1.69 20.75 -7.08
C GLN A 341 0.25 20.92 -6.57
N GLU A 342 0.03 21.78 -5.58
CA GLU A 342 -1.32 22.05 -5.03
C GLU A 342 -2.22 22.74 -6.07
N ALA A 343 -1.69 23.72 -6.81
CA ALA A 343 -2.44 24.41 -7.87
C ALA A 343 -2.96 23.45 -8.95
N ILE A 344 -2.24 22.35 -9.21
CA ILE A 344 -2.68 21.31 -10.16
C ILE A 344 -3.56 20.26 -9.47
N ALA A 345 -3.18 19.79 -8.29
CA ALA A 345 -3.86 18.67 -7.64
C ALA A 345 -5.20 19.08 -7.02
N ASP A 346 -5.26 20.20 -6.29
CA ASP A 346 -6.42 20.57 -5.47
C ASP A 346 -7.71 20.72 -6.30
N PRO A 347 -7.70 21.27 -7.54
CA PRO A 347 -8.88 21.29 -8.39
C PRO A 347 -9.27 19.92 -8.97
N VAL A 348 -8.32 18.99 -9.06
CA VAL A 348 -8.52 17.65 -9.65
C VAL A 348 -9.05 16.64 -8.63
N LEU A 349 -8.57 16.70 -7.38
CA LEU A 349 -8.88 15.70 -6.35
C LEU A 349 -10.38 15.54 -6.06
N PRO A 350 -11.22 16.59 -5.98
CA PRO A 350 -12.65 16.43 -5.69
C PRO A 350 -13.40 15.55 -6.69
N PHE A 351 -12.93 15.47 -7.94
CA PHE A 351 -13.53 14.58 -8.94
C PHE A 351 -13.32 13.10 -8.59
N PHE A 352 -12.12 12.74 -8.14
CA PHE A 352 -11.74 11.37 -7.78
C PHE A 352 -12.15 10.97 -6.35
N PHE A 353 -12.41 11.97 -5.50
CA PHE A 353 -12.81 11.81 -4.09
C PHE A 353 -14.08 12.61 -3.80
N PRO A 354 -15.24 12.21 -4.33
CA PRO A 354 -16.50 12.93 -4.12
C PRO A 354 -16.94 12.99 -2.65
N GLU A 355 -16.45 12.08 -1.80
CA GLU A 355 -16.67 12.08 -0.35
C GLU A 355 -15.81 13.11 0.41
N GLY A 356 -14.89 13.77 -0.28
CA GLY A 356 -13.92 14.70 0.28
C GLY A 356 -12.51 14.13 0.41
N VAL A 357 -11.53 15.02 0.31
CA VAL A 357 -10.10 14.70 0.43
C VAL A 357 -9.71 14.71 1.90
N THR A 358 -9.87 13.56 2.56
CA THR A 358 -9.48 13.35 3.96
C THR A 358 -8.26 12.43 4.06
N SER A 359 -7.57 12.47 5.20
CA SER A 359 -6.43 11.59 5.47
C SER A 359 -6.81 10.14 5.35
N LEU A 360 -6.05 9.39 4.55
CA LEU A 360 -6.00 7.95 4.72
C LEU A 360 -5.62 7.69 6.19
N PRO A 361 -6.28 6.73 6.88
CA PRO A 361 -5.85 6.32 8.20
C PRO A 361 -4.35 6.04 8.16
N TRP A 362 -3.55 6.77 8.97
CA TRP A 362 -2.13 6.49 9.04
C TRP A 362 -1.94 5.14 9.72
N GLU A 363 -1.69 4.10 8.93
CA GLU A 363 -1.11 2.85 9.41
C GLU A 363 0.36 3.11 9.73
N GLY A 364 0.62 3.81 10.85
CA GLY A 364 1.96 3.88 11.41
C GLY A 364 2.49 2.47 11.72
N PRO A 365 3.80 2.30 11.96
CA PRO A 365 4.27 1.04 12.54
C PRO A 365 3.47 0.81 13.81
N MET A 366 2.67 -0.26 13.82
CA MET A 366 1.67 -0.57 14.83
C MET A 366 2.35 -0.66 16.20
N LYS A 367 2.45 0.47 16.90
CA LYS A 367 2.71 0.51 18.33
C LYS A 367 1.38 0.19 18.98
N ASP A 368 1.25 -1.05 19.40
CA ASP A 368 0.30 -1.54 20.39
C ASP A 368 -1.06 -0.81 20.37
N ALA A 369 -1.99 -1.36 19.59
CA ALA A 369 -3.38 -1.35 20.03
C ALA A 369 -3.48 -2.22 21.30
N ALA A 370 -2.96 -1.66 22.41
CA ALA A 370 -3.11 -2.17 23.75
C ALA A 370 -4.57 -1.95 24.13
N CYS A 371 -5.38 -2.99 23.99
CA CYS A 371 -6.52 -3.17 24.87
C CYS A 371 -5.94 -3.31 26.29
N GLN A 372 -6.46 -2.50 27.20
CA GLN A 372 -6.03 -2.33 28.58
C GLN A 372 -5.78 -3.68 29.28
N SER A 373 -4.51 -4.01 29.55
CA SER A 373 -4.16 -5.05 30.51
C SER A 373 -2.98 -4.57 31.35
N VAL A 374 -3.30 -4.20 32.60
CA VAL A 374 -2.47 -4.09 33.81
C VAL A 374 -0.97 -3.90 33.58
N LYS A 375 -0.52 -2.65 33.81
CA LYS A 375 0.89 -2.25 33.92
C LYS A 375 1.65 -3.19 34.86
N ARG A 376 2.69 -3.87 34.36
CA ARG A 376 3.80 -4.38 35.20
C ARG A 376 4.95 -3.38 35.15
N PRO A 377 5.52 -2.97 36.31
CA PRO A 377 6.54 -1.94 36.35
C PRO A 377 7.92 -2.54 36.09
N ARG A 378 8.64 -2.01 35.10
CA ARG A 378 10.10 -2.18 35.04
C ARG A 378 10.74 -0.83 35.29
N ARG A 379 11.29 -0.72 36.50
CA ARG A 379 12.22 0.30 36.96
C ARG A 379 13.42 0.30 36.01
N GLU A 380 13.64 1.41 35.32
CA GLU A 380 14.99 1.86 34.97
C GLU A 380 14.97 3.38 34.99
N VAL A 381 15.78 3.89 35.90
CA VAL A 381 15.99 5.30 36.21
C VAL A 381 16.83 5.87 35.08
N LEU A 382 16.30 6.84 34.35
CA LEU A 382 17.11 7.82 33.63
C LEU A 382 16.61 9.20 34.00
N GLU A 383 17.59 9.99 34.44
CA GLU A 383 17.48 11.26 35.11
C GLU A 383 17.00 12.38 34.18
N ALA A 384 16.33 13.34 34.83
CA ALA A 384 16.24 14.76 34.54
C ALA A 384 16.63 15.24 33.13
N ASP A 385 15.64 15.74 32.39
CA ASP A 385 15.84 17.04 31.75
C ASP A 385 14.55 17.88 31.84
N GLN A 386 14.66 19.00 32.55
CA GLN A 386 13.65 20.05 32.64
C GLN A 386 13.72 20.85 31.33
N GLN A 387 12.82 20.58 30.38
CA GLN A 387 12.72 21.42 29.18
C GLN A 387 11.32 22.03 29.05
N HIS A 388 11.33 23.36 29.01
CA HIS A 388 10.23 24.30 28.84
C HIS A 388 9.19 23.93 27.75
N PRO A 389 7.94 24.45 27.84
CA PRO A 389 6.86 24.14 26.90
C PRO A 389 7.08 24.88 25.57
N GLY A 390 7.98 24.38 24.75
CA GLY A 390 8.21 24.85 23.39
C GLY A 390 7.26 24.14 22.43
N VAL A 391 6.44 24.91 21.71
CA VAL A 391 5.76 24.62 20.44
C VAL A 391 5.69 23.12 20.13
N GLU A 392 4.52 22.50 20.32
CA GLU A 392 4.25 21.13 19.86
C GLU A 392 4.89 20.94 18.49
N LYS A 393 5.99 20.17 18.44
CA LYS A 393 6.64 19.80 17.18
C LYS A 393 5.59 18.97 16.44
N LEU A 394 4.86 19.62 15.54
CA LEU A 394 3.94 18.98 14.61
C LEU A 394 4.61 17.72 14.08
N ASN A 395 3.98 16.57 14.30
CA ASN A 395 4.51 15.28 13.85
C ASN A 395 4.86 15.41 12.35
N PRO A 396 6.15 15.27 11.96
CA PRO A 396 6.56 15.47 10.57
C PRO A 396 5.77 14.61 9.57
N HIS A 397 5.36 13.40 9.97
CA HIS A 397 4.54 12.51 9.16
C HIS A 397 3.12 13.06 8.94
N ARG A 398 2.54 13.66 9.98
CA ARG A 398 1.22 14.31 9.88
C ARG A 398 1.30 15.53 8.98
N THR A 399 2.33 16.36 9.14
CA THR A 399 2.56 17.51 8.26
C THR A 399 2.80 17.08 6.81
N ALA A 400 3.58 16.02 6.59
CA ALA A 400 3.84 15.50 5.25
C ALA A 400 2.57 14.93 4.61
N SER A 401 1.80 14.11 5.32
CA SER A 401 0.55 13.56 4.79
C SER A 401 -0.44 14.67 4.48
N GLU A 402 -0.79 15.51 5.45
CA GLU A 402 -1.80 16.57 5.28
C GLU A 402 -1.38 17.63 4.26
N ARG A 403 -0.13 18.11 4.32
CA ARG A 403 0.28 19.31 3.56
C ARG A 403 1.16 19.04 2.35
N VAL A 404 1.85 17.91 2.26
CA VAL A 404 2.76 17.61 1.12
C VAL A 404 2.19 16.53 0.21
N PHE A 405 1.44 15.57 0.76
CA PHE A 405 0.86 14.45 0.00
C PHE A 405 -0.68 14.52 -0.09
N GLY A 406 -1.26 15.70 0.14
CA GLY A 406 -2.71 15.92 0.06
C GLY A 406 -3.50 14.90 0.85
N TYR A 407 -3.21 14.80 2.15
CA TYR A 407 -3.79 13.79 3.04
C TYR A 407 -3.42 12.34 2.69
N GLY A 408 -2.32 12.12 1.98
CA GLY A 408 -1.94 10.81 1.45
C GLY A 408 -2.80 10.36 0.27
N ARG A 409 -3.53 11.27 -0.38
CA ARG A 409 -4.41 10.97 -1.52
C ARG A 409 -3.73 11.16 -2.87
N TYR A 410 -2.56 11.78 -2.93
CA TYR A 410 -1.83 11.90 -4.19
C TYR A 410 -0.31 12.03 -4.04
N LYS A 411 0.41 11.78 -5.14
CA LYS A 411 1.82 12.16 -5.33
C LYS A 411 1.98 12.90 -6.64
N PHE A 412 2.86 13.89 -6.66
CA PHE A 412 3.18 14.65 -7.85
C PHE A 412 4.62 14.37 -8.28
N HIS A 413 4.75 13.84 -9.49
CA HIS A 413 6.01 13.50 -10.11
C HIS A 413 6.21 14.44 -11.29
N SER A 414 7.40 15.02 -11.45
CA SER A 414 7.69 15.96 -12.53
C SER A 414 8.95 15.55 -13.27
N ALA A 415 9.01 15.85 -14.58
CA ALA A 415 10.19 15.61 -15.41
C ALA A 415 11.31 16.64 -15.12
N GLY A 416 11.75 16.72 -13.87
CA GLY A 416 12.69 17.71 -13.34
C GLY A 416 12.00 18.84 -12.56
N ARG A 417 12.82 19.77 -12.05
CA ARG A 417 12.38 20.87 -11.20
C ARG A 417 13.09 22.16 -11.61
N GLU A 418 12.33 23.24 -11.75
CA GLU A 418 12.86 24.60 -11.84
C GLU A 418 12.98 25.27 -10.46
N ASP A 419 13.87 26.26 -10.34
CA ASP A 419 13.97 27.05 -9.12
C ASP A 419 12.67 27.86 -8.90
N VAL A 420 12.42 28.28 -7.66
CA VAL A 420 11.20 29.02 -7.27
C VAL A 420 10.99 30.29 -8.13
N ASP A 421 12.08 30.97 -8.48
CA ASP A 421 12.17 32.21 -9.26
C ASP A 421 12.14 32.03 -10.78
N VAL A 422 12.05 30.79 -11.25
CA VAL A 422 12.08 30.42 -12.66
C VAL A 422 10.68 30.12 -13.16
N ARG A 423 10.35 30.63 -14.35
CA ARG A 423 9.11 30.31 -15.06
C ARG A 423 9.29 29.09 -15.95
N MET A 424 8.22 28.32 -16.13
CA MET A 424 8.14 27.23 -17.10
C MET A 424 7.15 27.66 -18.19
N LEU A 425 7.68 28.02 -19.36
CA LEU A 425 6.91 28.54 -20.50
C LEU A 425 6.88 27.52 -21.65
N GLY A 426 6.53 27.98 -22.86
CA GLY A 426 6.44 27.15 -24.06
C GLY A 426 5.32 26.12 -23.97
N SER A 427 5.60 24.88 -24.35
CA SER A 427 4.67 23.75 -24.23
C SER A 427 4.53 23.23 -22.79
N GLY A 428 5.28 23.79 -21.83
CA GLY A 428 5.29 23.31 -20.45
C GLY A 428 6.21 22.12 -20.20
N ARG A 429 6.20 21.62 -18.97
CA ARG A 429 6.95 20.46 -18.50
C ARG A 429 5.99 19.30 -18.22
N PRO A 430 6.30 18.07 -18.70
CA PRO A 430 5.57 16.88 -18.32
C PRO A 430 5.56 16.64 -16.81
N PHE A 431 4.40 16.29 -16.29
CA PHE A 431 4.18 15.83 -14.93
C PHE A 431 3.27 14.62 -14.90
N VAL A 432 3.34 13.85 -13.82
CA VAL A 432 2.42 12.77 -13.50
C VAL A 432 1.84 13.04 -12.12
N LEU A 433 0.52 13.18 -12.05
CA LEU A 433 -0.24 13.19 -10.82
C LEU A 433 -0.76 11.78 -10.55
N GLU A 434 -0.16 11.11 -9.56
CA GLU A 434 -0.58 9.79 -9.08
C GLU A 434 -1.67 9.98 -8.02
N VAL A 435 -2.91 9.65 -8.37
CA VAL A 435 -4.07 9.68 -7.47
C VAL A 435 -4.14 8.34 -6.73
N ILE A 436 -4.04 8.39 -5.40
CA ILE A 436 -3.89 7.21 -4.54
C ILE A 436 -5.24 6.71 -4.06
N SER A 437 -5.55 5.45 -4.36
CA SER A 437 -6.79 4.77 -3.97
C SER A 437 -8.06 5.64 -4.16
N PRO A 438 -8.32 6.14 -5.38
CA PRO A 438 -9.50 6.96 -5.68
C PRO A 438 -10.81 6.21 -5.46
N SER A 439 -11.85 6.94 -5.04
CA SER A 439 -13.19 6.36 -4.84
C SER A 439 -13.96 6.27 -6.16
N ARG A 440 -13.63 7.13 -7.13
CA ARG A 440 -14.09 7.10 -8.51
C ARG A 440 -12.96 6.65 -9.43
N GLU A 441 -13.19 5.61 -10.22
CA GLU A 441 -12.23 5.10 -11.20
C GLU A 441 -12.36 5.77 -12.57
N ARG A 442 -13.60 5.98 -13.04
CA ARG A 442 -13.87 6.40 -14.41
C ARG A 442 -13.69 7.90 -14.59
N ALA A 443 -12.91 8.27 -15.60
CA ALA A 443 -12.84 9.63 -16.13
C ALA A 443 -12.89 9.58 -17.66
N SER A 444 -13.87 10.26 -18.25
CA SER A 444 -13.98 10.43 -19.69
C SER A 444 -12.99 11.48 -20.22
N PRO A 445 -12.67 11.51 -21.52
CA PRO A 445 -11.90 12.59 -22.11
C PRO A 445 -12.52 13.98 -21.86
N GLU A 446 -13.85 14.08 -21.83
CA GLU A 446 -14.58 15.31 -21.54
C GLU A 446 -14.42 15.74 -20.07
N ASP A 447 -14.40 14.78 -19.13
CA ASP A 447 -14.09 15.05 -17.73
C ASP A 447 -12.67 15.60 -17.59
N LEU A 448 -11.70 14.96 -18.25
CA LEU A 448 -10.29 15.38 -18.20
C LEU A 448 -10.08 16.77 -18.82
N ALA A 449 -10.75 17.08 -19.93
CA ALA A 449 -10.74 18.42 -20.52
C ALA A 449 -11.36 19.47 -19.58
N SER A 450 -12.43 19.10 -18.86
CA SER A 450 -13.05 19.97 -17.87
C SER A 450 -12.12 20.22 -16.68
N LEU A 451 -11.44 19.19 -16.18
CA LEU A 451 -10.44 19.31 -15.11
C LEU A 451 -9.26 20.19 -15.54
N GLU A 452 -8.79 20.03 -16.78
CA GLU A 452 -7.77 20.89 -17.38
C GLU A 452 -8.20 22.37 -17.36
N ALA A 453 -9.42 22.67 -17.79
CA ALA A 453 -9.96 24.03 -17.77
C ALA A 453 -10.10 24.60 -16.34
N VAL A 454 -10.53 23.79 -15.37
CA VAL A 454 -10.62 24.22 -13.97
C VAL A 454 -9.23 24.57 -13.42
N VAL A 455 -8.21 23.75 -13.68
CA VAL A 455 -6.84 24.06 -13.24
C VAL A 455 -6.34 25.36 -13.89
N ASN A 456 -6.57 25.53 -15.20
CA ASN A 456 -6.12 26.71 -15.96
C ASN A 456 -6.79 28.02 -15.52
N THR A 457 -7.98 27.94 -14.93
CA THR A 457 -8.71 29.10 -14.38
C THR A 457 -8.47 29.31 -12.89
N SER A 458 -7.82 28.35 -12.22
CA SER A 458 -7.46 28.45 -10.81
C SER A 458 -6.27 29.39 -10.61
N GLU A 459 -6.12 29.92 -9.39
CA GLU A 459 -4.94 30.67 -8.96
C GLU A 459 -4.50 31.79 -9.92
N GLU A 460 -5.46 32.53 -10.48
CA GLU A 460 -5.27 33.66 -11.40
C GLU A 460 -4.52 33.30 -12.71
N GLY A 461 -4.56 32.02 -13.14
CA GLY A 461 -3.85 31.57 -14.35
C GLY A 461 -2.32 31.53 -14.17
N SER A 462 -1.85 31.46 -12.92
CA SER A 462 -0.42 31.34 -12.60
C SER A 462 0.20 30.02 -13.04
N VAL A 463 -0.64 29.00 -13.15
CA VAL A 463 -0.32 27.64 -13.57
C VAL A 463 -1.34 27.24 -14.63
N GLU A 464 -0.84 26.74 -15.75
CA GLU A 464 -1.67 26.18 -16.82
C GLU A 464 -1.21 24.75 -17.07
N ILE A 465 -2.12 23.83 -17.29
CA ILE A 465 -1.86 22.47 -17.75
C ILE A 465 -2.48 22.24 -19.12
N SER A 466 -1.95 21.24 -19.82
CA SER A 466 -2.39 20.81 -21.14
C SER A 466 -2.17 19.32 -21.35
N GLU A 467 -2.92 18.73 -22.27
CA GLU A 467 -2.83 17.32 -22.67
C GLU A 467 -3.08 16.34 -21.51
N LEU A 468 -3.98 16.71 -20.57
CA LEU A 468 -4.29 15.87 -19.41
C LEU A 468 -4.94 14.55 -19.84
N ARG A 469 -4.32 13.42 -19.50
CA ARG A 469 -4.81 12.07 -19.84
C ARG A 469 -4.47 11.03 -18.78
N ILE A 470 -5.24 9.95 -18.72
CA ILE A 470 -4.88 8.75 -17.94
C ILE A 470 -3.78 7.97 -18.64
N THR A 471 -2.85 7.39 -17.88
CA THR A 471 -1.75 6.56 -18.37
C THR A 471 -1.47 5.38 -17.44
N ASP A 472 -0.55 4.49 -17.83
CA ASP A 472 -0.13 3.33 -17.04
C ASP A 472 0.93 3.68 -15.99
N ALA A 473 1.08 2.85 -14.95
CA ALA A 473 2.08 3.02 -13.90
C ALA A 473 3.53 3.02 -14.42
N GLY A 474 3.79 2.40 -15.58
CA GLY A 474 5.09 2.41 -16.24
C GLY A 474 5.55 3.80 -16.71
N ILE A 475 4.64 4.79 -16.74
CA ILE A 475 4.99 6.18 -17.09
C ILE A 475 6.06 6.76 -16.18
N LEU A 476 6.09 6.39 -14.89
CA LEU A 476 7.06 6.93 -13.93
C LEU A 476 8.48 6.51 -14.30
N LEU A 477 8.65 5.25 -14.70
CA LEU A 477 9.92 4.72 -15.19
C LEU A 477 10.32 5.41 -16.49
N ARG A 478 9.39 5.56 -17.44
CA ARG A 478 9.62 6.30 -18.69
C ARG A 478 10.07 7.73 -18.39
N MET A 479 9.34 8.47 -17.56
CA MET A 479 9.65 9.87 -17.21
C MET A 479 11.02 10.00 -16.54
N ALA A 480 11.39 9.06 -15.66
CA ALA A 480 12.70 9.02 -15.03
C ALA A 480 13.83 8.85 -16.05
N HIS A 481 13.72 7.89 -16.97
CA HIS A 481 14.70 7.69 -18.05
C HIS A 481 14.81 8.92 -18.97
N HIS A 482 13.68 9.56 -19.30
CA HIS A 482 13.66 10.76 -20.16
C HIS A 482 14.31 11.98 -19.51
N SER A 483 14.36 12.08 -18.18
CA SER A 483 14.90 13.26 -17.48
C SER A 483 16.41 13.50 -17.72
N GLN A 484 17.15 12.48 -18.14
CA GLN A 484 18.61 12.50 -18.26
C GLN A 484 19.13 12.80 -19.68
N SER A 485 18.35 12.52 -20.73
CA SER A 485 18.85 12.42 -22.11
C SER A 485 18.56 13.62 -23.03
N LYS A 486 18.04 14.75 -22.52
CA LYS A 486 17.40 15.77 -23.38
C LYS A 486 18.04 17.16 -23.34
N VAL A 487 17.97 17.85 -24.48
CA VAL A 487 18.30 19.26 -24.64
C VAL A 487 17.22 20.12 -23.99
N LYS A 488 17.64 21.18 -23.28
CA LYS A 488 16.74 22.15 -22.65
C LYS A 488 16.99 23.54 -23.20
N ARG A 489 15.89 24.24 -23.51
CA ARG A 489 15.88 25.62 -23.98
C ARG A 489 15.54 26.57 -22.84
N TYR A 490 16.35 27.60 -22.69
CA TYR A 490 16.17 28.65 -21.70
C TYR A 490 16.20 30.03 -22.36
N ARG A 491 15.55 31.00 -21.73
CA ARG A 491 15.67 32.43 -22.03
C ARG A 491 16.02 33.16 -20.75
N CYS A 492 17.04 34.02 -20.81
CA CYS A 492 17.57 34.71 -19.66
C CYS A 492 17.65 36.22 -19.91
N VAL A 493 17.50 37.02 -18.87
CA VAL A 493 17.91 38.44 -18.88
C VAL A 493 19.28 38.52 -18.22
N VAL A 494 20.28 38.89 -19.02
CA VAL A 494 21.70 38.88 -18.63
C VAL A 494 22.23 40.30 -18.61
N TRP A 495 23.01 40.59 -17.58
CA TRP A 495 23.81 41.81 -17.44
C TRP A 495 25.29 41.51 -17.71
N CYS A 496 25.99 42.44 -18.35
CA CYS A 496 27.44 42.42 -18.50
C CYS A 496 28.06 43.72 -17.99
N SER A 497 29.15 43.62 -17.22
CA SER A 497 29.89 44.77 -16.71
C SER A 497 30.60 45.55 -17.81
N ARG A 498 30.96 44.90 -18.93
CA ARG A 498 31.58 45.56 -20.08
C ARG A 498 30.49 46.20 -20.93
N SER A 499 30.65 47.47 -21.27
CA SER A 499 29.77 48.16 -22.22
C SER A 499 30.00 47.63 -23.63
N ILE A 500 28.94 47.16 -24.29
CA ILE A 500 28.92 46.66 -25.66
C ILE A 500 27.85 47.46 -26.44
N PRO A 501 28.14 48.72 -26.80
CA PRO A 501 27.16 49.59 -27.46
C PRO A 501 26.86 49.18 -28.90
N GLU A 502 27.81 48.55 -29.59
CA GLU A 502 27.67 48.06 -30.96
C GLU A 502 27.93 46.54 -31.03
N PRO A 503 26.97 45.68 -30.63
CA PRO A 503 27.13 44.23 -30.58
C PRO A 503 27.57 43.61 -31.91
N GLU A 504 27.13 44.18 -33.03
CA GLU A 504 27.50 43.75 -34.38
C GLU A 504 28.98 43.97 -34.72
N LYS A 505 29.70 44.81 -33.96
CA LYS A 505 31.13 45.08 -34.13
C LYS A 505 31.99 44.44 -33.03
N ASP A 506 31.37 43.91 -31.98
CA ASP A 506 32.10 43.33 -30.86
C ASP A 506 32.49 41.88 -31.12
N ARG A 507 33.81 41.65 -31.21
CA ARG A 507 34.39 40.32 -31.50
C ARG A 507 33.94 39.23 -30.51
N HIS A 508 33.74 39.57 -29.24
CA HIS A 508 33.40 38.59 -28.20
C HIS A 508 31.92 38.26 -28.23
N PHE A 509 31.06 39.25 -28.53
CA PHE A 509 29.63 39.06 -28.74
C PHE A 509 29.38 38.15 -29.96
N GLN A 510 30.04 38.43 -31.09
CA GLN A 510 29.98 37.58 -32.28
C GLN A 510 30.49 36.16 -32.02
N ALA A 511 31.65 36.01 -31.37
CA ALA A 511 32.20 34.70 -31.03
C ALA A 511 31.28 33.91 -30.08
N THR A 512 30.61 34.59 -29.15
CA THR A 512 29.64 33.96 -28.24
C THR A 512 28.41 33.45 -29.00
N ASN A 513 27.89 34.21 -29.96
CA ASN A 513 26.78 33.77 -30.83
C ASN A 513 27.17 32.66 -31.81
N ALA A 514 28.46 32.50 -32.10
CA ALA A 514 28.99 31.42 -32.93
C ALA A 514 29.25 30.12 -32.14
N VAL A 515 29.00 30.11 -30.82
CA VAL A 515 29.18 28.90 -29.98
C VAL A 515 28.26 27.79 -30.45
N CYS A 516 28.87 26.64 -30.73
CA CYS A 516 28.21 25.39 -31.04
C CYS A 516 28.87 24.27 -30.22
N ASP A 517 28.08 23.48 -29.50
CA ASP A 517 28.52 22.33 -28.69
C ASP A 517 29.73 22.58 -27.77
N LEU A 518 29.69 23.67 -27.02
CA LEU A 518 30.72 24.04 -26.06
C LEU A 518 30.67 23.14 -24.82
N VAL A 519 31.74 22.40 -24.56
CA VAL A 519 31.92 21.63 -23.33
C VAL A 519 32.33 22.56 -22.20
N VAL A 520 31.58 22.49 -21.10
CA VAL A 520 31.76 23.26 -19.87
C VAL A 520 31.97 22.31 -18.70
N GLU A 521 33.03 22.53 -17.93
CA GLU A 521 33.22 21.87 -16.64
C GLU A 521 32.48 22.64 -15.55
N GLN A 522 31.49 22.01 -14.93
CA GLN A 522 30.76 22.56 -13.79
C GLN A 522 31.05 21.76 -12.52
N ARG A 523 31.68 22.39 -11.54
CA ARG A 523 31.68 21.91 -10.15
C ARG A 523 30.31 22.16 -9.52
N THR A 524 29.88 21.27 -8.61
CA THR A 524 28.63 21.44 -7.85
C THR A 524 28.52 22.89 -7.32
N PRO A 525 27.48 23.66 -7.67
CA PRO A 525 27.38 25.07 -7.32
C PRO A 525 27.42 25.35 -5.83
N VAL A 526 27.99 26.49 -5.42
CA VAL A 526 28.06 26.89 -3.99
C VAL A 526 26.68 26.85 -3.32
N ARG A 527 25.66 27.42 -3.98
CA ARG A 527 24.29 27.52 -3.43
C ARG A 527 23.61 26.17 -3.17
N VAL A 528 24.11 25.06 -3.74
CA VAL A 528 23.54 23.71 -3.57
C VAL A 528 24.44 22.76 -2.78
N LEU A 529 25.62 23.20 -2.33
CA LEU A 529 26.59 22.37 -1.60
C LEU A 529 26.03 21.78 -0.31
N HIS A 530 25.13 22.49 0.38
CA HIS A 530 24.52 21.99 1.62
C HIS A 530 23.64 20.74 1.41
N ARG A 531 23.30 20.39 0.16
CA ARG A 531 22.39 19.28 -0.16
C ARG A 531 22.89 18.36 -1.28
N ARG A 532 24.02 18.67 -1.91
CA ARG A 532 24.60 17.89 -3.01
C ARG A 532 26.07 17.64 -2.75
N SER A 533 26.53 16.43 -3.08
CA SER A 533 27.96 16.10 -3.06
C SER A 533 28.76 16.97 -4.01
N LEU A 534 29.99 17.30 -3.60
CA LEU A 534 30.93 18.02 -4.44
C LEU A 534 31.42 17.12 -5.59
N GLN A 535 31.09 17.47 -6.83
CA GLN A 535 31.52 16.75 -8.04
C GLN A 535 31.74 17.75 -9.18
N SER A 536 32.76 17.53 -10.01
CA SER A 536 32.90 18.16 -11.33
C SER A 536 32.13 17.34 -12.37
N ARG A 537 31.36 18.00 -13.23
CA ARG A 537 30.63 17.37 -14.33
C ARG A 537 30.82 18.17 -15.61
N ASN A 538 31.15 17.48 -16.69
CA ASN A 538 31.13 18.08 -18.02
C ASN A 538 29.69 18.20 -18.50
N ARG A 539 29.34 19.36 -19.05
CA ARG A 539 28.05 19.71 -19.63
C ARG A 539 28.26 20.35 -20.98
N VAL A 540 27.33 20.15 -21.90
CA VAL A 540 27.40 20.76 -23.24
C VAL A 540 26.41 21.92 -23.34
N ILE A 541 26.89 23.07 -23.76
CA ILE A 541 26.09 24.20 -24.24
C ILE A 541 26.01 24.07 -25.76
N HIS A 542 24.86 23.63 -26.26
CA HIS A 542 24.67 23.36 -27.68
C HIS A 542 24.64 24.64 -28.50
N ARG A 543 23.96 25.67 -28.01
CA ARG A 543 23.82 26.95 -28.71
C ARG A 543 23.57 28.09 -27.75
N ILE A 544 24.13 29.26 -28.09
CA ILE A 544 23.88 30.53 -27.41
C ILE A 544 23.42 31.54 -28.46
N GLN A 545 22.35 32.28 -28.16
CA GLN A 545 21.92 33.42 -28.98
C GLN A 545 21.66 34.61 -28.06
N LEU A 546 22.44 35.66 -28.23
CA LEU A 546 22.32 36.94 -27.53
C LEU A 546 21.53 37.92 -28.40
N VAL A 547 20.56 38.60 -27.79
CA VAL A 547 19.77 39.68 -28.39
C VAL A 547 19.92 40.93 -27.53
N PRO A 548 20.46 42.03 -28.05
CA PRO A 548 20.75 43.19 -27.23
C PRO A 548 19.52 43.98 -26.80
N LEU A 549 19.53 44.45 -25.55
CA LEU A 549 18.53 45.38 -25.01
C LEU A 549 19.13 46.79 -24.86
N ASN A 550 20.38 46.87 -24.38
CA ASN A 550 21.20 48.08 -24.38
C ASN A 550 22.69 47.68 -24.26
N ALA A 551 23.59 48.64 -24.00
CA ALA A 551 25.02 48.39 -23.95
C ALA A 551 25.47 47.39 -22.86
N HIS A 552 24.68 47.16 -21.82
CA HIS A 552 25.01 46.25 -20.70
C HIS A 552 24.03 45.08 -20.56
N TRP A 553 22.85 45.16 -21.16
CA TRP A 553 21.77 44.21 -20.97
C TRP A 553 21.43 43.51 -22.27
N PHE A 554 21.27 42.19 -22.20
CA PHE A 554 20.92 41.36 -23.35
C PHE A 554 19.95 40.25 -22.91
N LEU A 555 19.08 39.81 -23.82
CA LEU A 555 18.41 38.53 -23.70
C LEU A 555 19.34 37.43 -24.19
N MET A 556 19.38 36.30 -23.49
CA MET A 556 20.13 35.13 -23.90
C MET A 556 19.20 33.93 -24.05
N ASP A 557 19.05 33.45 -25.28
CA ASP A 557 18.48 32.15 -25.58
C ASP A 557 19.59 31.10 -25.54
N LEU A 558 19.35 30.02 -24.79
CA LEU A 558 20.36 29.04 -24.46
C LEU A 558 19.81 27.62 -24.63
N GLU A 559 20.50 26.82 -25.44
CA GLU A 559 20.27 25.38 -25.57
C GLU A 559 21.38 24.61 -24.87
N THR A 560 21.03 23.77 -23.91
CA THR A 560 22.02 23.02 -23.10
C THR A 560 21.61 21.59 -22.87
N GLN A 561 22.58 20.74 -22.57
CA GLN A 561 22.34 19.42 -22.01
C GLN A 561 21.57 19.51 -20.69
N ALA A 562 20.65 18.57 -20.44
CA ALA A 562 19.96 18.46 -19.16
C ALA A 562 20.93 18.41 -17.95
N GLY A 563 20.54 19.10 -16.87
CA GLY A 563 21.33 19.14 -15.63
C GLY A 563 22.46 20.16 -15.65
N THR A 564 22.54 21.01 -16.68
CA THR A 564 23.38 22.21 -16.68
C THR A 564 22.85 23.24 -15.69
N TYR A 565 23.74 23.74 -14.85
CA TYR A 565 23.47 24.81 -13.90
C TYR A 565 23.56 26.16 -14.62
N VAL A 566 22.43 26.62 -15.17
CA VAL A 566 22.38 27.79 -16.07
C VAL A 566 22.82 29.08 -15.40
N LYS A 567 22.39 29.34 -14.15
CA LYS A 567 22.78 30.54 -13.40
C LYS A 567 24.30 30.59 -13.28
N GLU A 568 24.89 29.47 -12.87
CA GLU A 568 26.33 29.32 -12.69
C GLU A 568 27.12 29.34 -14.01
N PHE A 569 26.54 28.90 -15.12
CA PHE A 569 27.12 29.14 -16.45
C PHE A 569 27.15 30.62 -16.81
N VAL A 570 26.16 31.41 -16.39
CA VAL A 570 26.16 32.85 -16.63
C VAL A 570 27.20 33.56 -15.76
N HIS A 571 27.18 33.41 -14.44
CA HIS A 571 28.03 34.19 -13.53
C HIS A 571 29.37 33.51 -13.16
N GLY A 572 29.61 32.27 -13.59
CA GLY A 572 30.87 31.54 -13.39
C GLY A 572 31.05 30.90 -12.00
N ASP A 573 30.15 31.16 -11.05
CA ASP A 573 30.16 30.65 -9.67
C ASP A 573 31.55 30.72 -9.00
N MET A 574 32.18 31.90 -9.03
CA MET A 574 33.54 32.12 -8.48
C MET A 574 34.60 31.19 -9.11
N GLY A 575 34.52 30.97 -10.42
CA GLY A 575 35.45 30.10 -11.17
C GLY A 575 35.15 28.61 -11.03
N ARG A 576 33.97 28.23 -10.54
CA ARG A 576 33.52 26.83 -10.43
C ARG A 576 32.90 26.29 -11.72
N THR A 577 32.56 27.17 -12.65
CA THR A 577 32.14 26.83 -14.01
C THR A 577 33.15 27.39 -15.02
N VAL A 578 33.71 26.53 -15.89
CA VAL A 578 34.70 26.93 -16.91
C VAL A 578 34.48 26.15 -18.23
N PRO A 579 34.43 26.82 -19.39
CA PRO A 579 34.24 28.26 -19.53
C PRO A 579 32.85 28.70 -19.06
N HIS A 580 32.70 29.96 -18.67
CA HIS A 580 31.41 30.57 -18.35
C HIS A 580 31.13 31.79 -19.26
N LEU A 581 29.89 32.27 -19.32
CA LEU A 581 29.49 33.34 -20.24
C LEU A 581 30.36 34.60 -20.12
N GLY A 582 30.71 35.01 -18.90
CA GLY A 582 31.59 36.15 -18.68
C GLY A 582 33.01 36.00 -19.25
N GLN A 583 33.54 34.78 -19.33
CA GLN A 583 34.80 34.54 -20.05
C GLN A 583 34.63 34.69 -21.56
N LEU A 584 33.51 34.21 -22.11
CA LEU A 584 33.21 34.34 -23.54
C LEU A 584 33.05 35.82 -23.95
N LEU A 585 32.30 36.58 -23.15
CA LEU A 585 32.07 38.01 -23.34
C LEU A 585 33.22 38.90 -22.84
N ASN A 586 34.28 38.33 -22.25
CA ASN A 586 35.40 39.09 -21.67
C ASN A 586 34.93 40.25 -20.75
N GLY A 587 34.05 39.92 -19.81
CA GLY A 587 33.46 40.84 -18.84
C GLY A 587 32.70 40.07 -17.76
N ARG A 588 32.50 40.65 -16.57
CA ARG A 588 31.68 40.00 -15.55
C ARG A 588 30.23 39.98 -16.01
N THR A 589 29.55 38.86 -15.80
CA THR A 589 28.15 38.67 -16.20
C THR A 589 27.31 38.18 -15.03
N ASP A 590 26.04 38.56 -15.04
CA ASP A 590 25.07 38.12 -14.03
C ASP A 590 23.69 37.90 -14.67
N ILE A 591 22.81 37.20 -13.97
CA ILE A 591 21.47 36.81 -14.44
C ILE A 591 20.41 37.32 -13.46
N ILE A 592 19.41 38.06 -13.97
CA ILE A 592 18.30 38.54 -13.14
C ILE A 592 17.04 37.69 -13.33
N GLN A 593 16.79 37.22 -14.55
CA GLN A 593 15.60 36.42 -14.85
C GLN A 593 15.98 35.21 -15.69
N LEU A 594 15.33 34.08 -15.39
CA LEU A 594 15.48 32.81 -16.10
C LEU A 594 14.11 32.22 -16.37
N ASP A 595 13.89 31.81 -17.61
CA ASP A 595 12.72 31.10 -18.08
C ASP A 595 13.14 29.82 -18.78
N VAL A 596 12.38 28.75 -18.59
CA VAL A 596 12.47 27.54 -19.40
C VAL A 596 11.49 27.69 -20.56
N LEU A 597 11.97 27.58 -21.80
CA LEU A 597 11.14 27.71 -23.00
C LEU A 597 10.66 26.37 -23.55
N GLY A 598 11.36 25.29 -23.27
CA GLY A 598 10.96 23.99 -23.78
C GLY A 598 12.00 22.89 -23.53
N MET A 599 11.55 21.66 -23.74
CA MET A 599 12.33 20.44 -23.67
C MET A 599 11.80 19.49 -24.75
N THR A 600 12.67 18.81 -25.48
CA THR A 600 12.26 17.84 -26.52
C THR A 600 11.68 16.60 -25.86
N ALA A 601 10.35 16.45 -25.81
CA ALA A 601 9.66 15.42 -25.03
C ALA A 601 9.09 14.26 -25.87
N ASP A 602 9.85 13.69 -26.82
CA ASP A 602 9.34 12.55 -27.61
C ASP A 602 9.09 11.31 -26.72
N GLY A 603 7.98 10.61 -26.94
CA GLY A 603 7.68 9.27 -26.41
C GLY A 603 6.99 9.19 -25.03
N LEU A 604 6.39 10.27 -24.52
CA LEU A 604 5.60 10.29 -23.27
C LEU A 604 4.09 10.27 -23.51
#